data_AF-A0A2C7A6H1-F1
#
_entry.id   AF-A0A2C7A6H1-F1
#
_cell.length_a   1.000
_cell.length_b   1.000
_cell.length_c   1.000
_cell.angle_alpha   90.00
_cell.angle_beta   90.00
_cell.angle_gamma   90.00
#
_symmetry.space_group_name_H-M   'P 1'
#
loop_
_entity.id
_entity.type
_entity.pdbx_description
1 polymer ?
#
loop_
_entity_poly.entity_id
_entity_poly.type
_entity_poly.pdbx_seq_one_letter_code
_entity_poly.pdbx_strand_id
1 'polypeptide(L)' 'MDEIFIAEAGATARRWSGIDIPNETARQMAADLLKLIADFEALRGGLGFEDEPADFEAALRDCKEPG' A
#
# COMPACT_ATOMS: atom_id res chain seq x y z
N MET A 1 -0.08 13.04 -16.80
CA MET A 1 -0.46 13.17 -15.39
C MET A 1 -1.96 12.90 -15.33
N ASP A 2 -2.39 11.92 -14.55
CA ASP A 2 -3.82 11.58 -14.43
C ASP A 2 -4.47 12.52 -13.41
N GLU A 3 -5.13 13.55 -13.91
CA GLU A 3 -5.78 14.58 -13.09
C GLU A 3 -6.98 14.05 -12.31
N ILE A 4 -7.64 12.99 -12.80
CA ILE A 4 -8.76 12.36 -12.09
C ILE A 4 -8.21 11.65 -10.85
N PHE A 5 -7.15 10.84 -11.04
CA PHE A 5 -6.51 10.13 -9.95
C PHE A 5 -5.98 11.10 -8.86
N ILE A 6 -5.36 12.22 -9.25
CA ILE A 6 -4.88 13.22 -8.29
C ILE A 6 -6.04 13.82 -7.48
N ALA A 7 -7.17 14.13 -8.12
CA ALA A 7 -8.34 14.66 -7.44
C ALA A 7 -8.92 13.64 -6.44
N GLU A 8 -8.98 12.36 -6.82
CA GLU A 8 -9.46 11.27 -5.96
C GLU A 8 -8.51 11.01 -4.77
N ALA A 9 -7.20 11.00 -5.02
CA ALA A 9 -6.18 10.88 -3.98
C ALA A 9 -6.27 12.05 -2.98
N GLY A 10 -6.44 13.29 -3.47
CA GLY A 10 -6.66 14.47 -2.65
C GLY A 10 -7.95 14.40 -1.83
N ALA A 11 -9.06 13.96 -2.42
CA ALA A 11 -10.33 13.78 -1.71
C ALA A 11 -10.22 12.70 -0.61
N THR A 12 -9.46 11.64 -0.87
CA THR A 12 -9.17 10.58 0.10
C THR A 12 -8.33 11.10 1.26
N ALA A 13 -7.24 11.83 0.97
CA ALA A 13 -6.41 12.47 1.99
C ALA A 13 -7.27 13.39 2.88
N ARG A 14 -8.04 14.30 2.28
CA ARG A 14 -8.95 15.19 3.01
C ARG A 14 -9.94 14.42 3.89
N ARG A 15 -10.52 13.32 3.39
CA ARG A 15 -11.50 12.52 4.12
C ARG A 15 -10.91 11.87 5.38
N TRP A 16 -9.70 11.33 5.29
CA TRP A 16 -9.12 10.53 6.36
C TRP A 16 -8.20 11.30 7.30
N SER A 17 -7.54 12.35 6.81
CA SER A 17 -6.61 13.15 7.62
C SER A 17 -7.03 14.61 7.79
N GLY A 18 -8.07 15.07 7.10
CA GLY A 18 -8.51 16.47 7.12
C GLY A 18 -7.59 17.42 6.35
N ILE A 19 -6.61 16.90 5.61
CA ILE A 19 -5.59 17.68 4.91
C ILE A 19 -5.91 17.74 3.41
N ASP A 20 -6.07 18.94 2.88
CA ASP A 20 -6.08 19.19 1.43
C ASP A 20 -4.65 19.12 0.86
N ILE A 21 -4.49 18.91 -0.44
CA ILE A 21 -3.18 18.93 -1.10
C ILE A 21 -2.52 20.30 -0.87
N PRO A 22 -1.44 20.39 -0.07
CA PRO A 22 -0.99 21.67 0.46
C PRO A 22 -0.07 22.45 -0.49
N ASN A 23 0.52 21.80 -1.49
CA ASN A 23 1.47 22.39 -2.44
C ASN A 23 1.68 21.51 -3.67
N GLU A 24 2.46 22.02 -4.63
CA GLU A 24 2.77 21.32 -5.89
C GLU A 24 3.57 20.03 -5.68
N THR A 25 4.47 19.99 -4.69
CA THR A 25 5.21 18.76 -4.37
C THR A 25 4.26 17.63 -3.97
N ALA A 26 3.26 17.92 -3.14
CA ALA A 26 2.25 16.94 -2.77
C ALA A 26 1.37 16.52 -3.95
N ARG A 27 1.09 17.44 -4.90
CA ARG A 27 0.42 17.10 -6.16
C ARG A 27 1.24 16.12 -7.00
N GLN A 28 2.55 16.36 -7.12
CA GLN A 28 3.44 15.45 -7.85
C GLN A 28 3.53 14.08 -7.16
N MET A 29 3.61 14.04 -5.83
CA MET A 29 3.57 12.78 -5.08
C MET A 29 2.27 12.00 -5.32
N ALA A 30 1.13 12.69 -5.41
CA ALA A 30 -0.15 12.05 -5.75
C ALA A 30 -0.13 11.50 -7.19
N ALA A 31 0.53 12.19 -8.14
CA ALA A 31 0.71 11.68 -9.50
C ALA A 31 1.59 10.41 -9.53
N ASP A 32 2.65 10.38 -8.73
CA ASP A 32 3.59 9.26 -8.68
C ASP A 32 3.01 8.03 -7.96
N LEU A 33 2.01 8.22 -7.09
CA LEU A 33 1.35 7.14 -6.35
C LEU A 33 0.72 6.08 -7.28
N LEU A 34 0.18 6.49 -8.43
CA LEU A 34 -0.40 5.54 -9.39
C LEU A 34 0.64 4.54 -9.90
N LYS A 35 1.85 5.02 -10.20
CA LYS A 35 2.97 4.14 -10.59
C LYS A 35 3.36 3.23 -9.42
N LEU A 36 3.45 3.76 -8.21
CA LEU A 36 3.82 2.98 -7.04
C LEU A 36 2.83 1.85 -6.77
N ILE A 37 1.52 2.09 -6.93
CA ILE A 37 0.49 1.05 -6.83
C ILE A 37 0.75 -0.05 -7.87
N ALA A 38 0.96 0.32 -9.13
CA ALA A 38 1.21 -0.65 -10.20
C ALA A 38 2.49 -1.47 -9.96
N ASP A 39 3.55 -0.83 -9.43
CA ASP A 39 4.80 -1.52 -9.10
C ASP A 39 4.58 -2.55 -7.97
N PHE A 40 3.76 -2.24 -6.95
CA PHE A 40 3.39 -3.22 -5.91
C PHE A 40 2.48 -4.32 -6.44
N GLU A 41 1.52 -4.00 -7.32
CA GLU A 41 0.66 -5.01 -7.95
C GLU A 41 1.46 -6.01 -8.79
N ALA A 42 2.53 -5.56 -9.45
CA ALA A 42 3.44 -6.42 -10.19
C ALA A 42 4.24 -7.40 -9.31
N LEU A 43 4.40 -7.09 -8.02
CA LEU A 43 5.06 -7.97 -7.05
C LEU A 43 4.09 -8.98 -6.40
N ARG A 44 2.77 -8.78 -6.55
CA ARG A 44 1.76 -9.68 -5.98
C ARG A 44 1.91 -11.10 -6.51
N GLY A 45 1.85 -12.09 -5.63
CA GLY A 45 2.10 -13.50 -5.93
C GLY A 45 3.58 -13.88 -5.99
N GLY A 46 4.50 -12.96 -5.65
CA GLY A 46 5.94 -13.19 -5.61
C GLY A 46 6.61 -12.71 -4.32
N LEU A 47 5.83 -12.30 -3.31
CA LEU A 47 6.35 -11.78 -2.05
C LEU A 47 6.32 -12.89 -1.01
N GLY A 48 7.45 -13.14 -0.34
CA GLY A 48 7.58 -14.27 0.60
C GLY A 48 6.59 -14.26 1.78
N PHE A 49 6.01 -13.10 2.14
CA PHE A 49 4.95 -13.04 3.15
C PHE A 49 3.62 -13.62 2.67
N GLU A 50 3.40 -13.76 1.36
CA GLU A 50 2.20 -14.38 0.80
C GLU A 50 2.22 -15.90 0.95
N ASP A 51 3.42 -16.47 1.12
CA ASP A 51 3.65 -17.87 1.45
C ASP A 51 3.60 -18.13 2.97
N GLU A 52 3.67 -17.07 3.80
CA GLU A 52 3.53 -17.20 5.24
C GLU A 52 2.08 -17.60 5.60
N PRO A 53 1.89 -18.56 6.52
CA PRO A 53 0.55 -18.90 6.93
C PRO A 53 -0.14 -17.68 7.55
N ALA A 54 -1.24 -17.24 6.93
CA ALA A 54 -2.07 -16.14 7.44
C ALA A 54 -2.77 -16.43 8.79
N ASP A 55 -2.59 -17.65 9.31
CA ASP A 55 -3.14 -18.10 10.58
C ASP A 55 -2.06 -18.15 11.67
N PHE A 56 -2.31 -17.43 12.76
CA PHE A 56 -1.45 -17.34 13.93
C PHE A 56 -1.07 -18.73 14.48
N GLU A 57 -2.00 -19.68 14.48
CA GLU A 57 -1.78 -21.04 14.99
C GLU A 57 -0.86 -21.88 14.10
N ALA A 58 -0.73 -21.55 12.81
CA ALA A 58 0.21 -22.19 11.92
C ALA A 58 1.63 -21.63 12.12
N ALA A 59 1.76 -20.30 12.24
CA ALA A 59 3.05 -19.67 12.59
C ALA A 59 3.57 -20.15 13.95
N LEU A 60 2.69 -20.31 14.95
CA LEU A 60 3.06 -20.77 16.30
C LEU A 60 3.60 -22.21 16.31
N ARG A 61 3.11 -23.07 15.40
CA ARG A 61 3.57 -24.46 15.25
C ARG A 61 4.96 -24.54 14.63
N ASP A 62 5.22 -23.72 13.60
CA ASP A 62 6.52 -23.69 12.92
C ASP A 62 7.64 -23.15 13.83
N CYS A 63 7.30 -22.27 14.77
CA CYS A 63 8.26 -21.74 15.76
C CYS A 63 8.55 -22.68 16.94
N LYS A 64 7.95 -23.87 17.00
CA LYS A 64 8.10 -24.77 18.16
C LYS A 64 9.41 -25.57 18.06
N GLU A 65 10.23 -25.54 19.11
CA GLU A 65 11.46 -26.33 19.17
C GLU A 65 11.16 -27.86 19.18
N PRO A 66 12.01 -28.69 18.56
CA PRO A 66 11.87 -30.14 18.62
C PRO A 66 11.95 -30.62 20.08
N GLY A 67 10.95 -31.42 20.49
CA GLY A 67 10.94 -32.09 21.79
C GLY A 67 11.82 -33.33 21.83
#